data_AF-A0A6I9Y0D7-F1
#
_entry.id   AF-A0A6I9Y0D7-F1
#
_cell.length_a   1.000
_cell.length_b   1.000
_cell.length_c   1.000
_cell.angle_alpha   90.00
_cell.angle_beta   90.00
_cell.angle_gamma   90.00
#
_symmetry.space_group_name_H-M   'P 1'
#
loop_
_entity.id
_entity.type
_entity.pdbx_description
1 polymer ?
#
loop_
_entity_poly.entity_id
_entity_poly.type
_entity_poly.pdbx_seq_one_letter_code
_entity_poly.pdbx_strand_id
1 'polypeptide(L)'
;MMRLRSPALLRDLLWLSQAGTGGLSCCRRSALRWLHPAWPGVAAGRLPLRLMPGAAAAAAVASRSLCTSSEGILEQTGKGPPAQQPPAPTASALMPVSAPGQNSHNAAASKEAGVLGENKGGLLPSLEDLLFYTIAEGQEKIPVHKFITALKSTGLRTADPRLKECMDMLRLTLQTTSDGVMLDKELFKKCVQSNIVLLTQAFRRKFVIPDFVSFASHIDELYENAKKQSGGKVADYIPQLAKFSPDLWAVSLCTVDGQRHSIGDTKVPFCLQSCVKPLKYAIAVNDLGTDYVHRYVGKEPSGLRFNKLFLNEDDKPHNPMVNAGAIVITSLIKQGVNNAEKFDYVMQFMNKMAGNEYVGFSNATFQSERESGDRNFAIGYYLKEKKCFPEGTDMVGILDFYFQLCSIEVTCESASVMAATLANGGFCPITGERVLSPEAVRNTLSLMHSCGMYDFSGQFAFHVGLPAKSGVAGGILLVVPNVMGMMCWSPPLDKMGNSVKGIHFCHELVSLCNFHNYDNLRHFAKKLDPRREGGDQRHSFGPLDYESLQHELALKETVWKKVSPESNEDISTTVVYRMEGLGEQN
;
A
#
# COMPACT_ATOMS: atom_id res chain seq x y z
N MET A 1 -36.70 -21.47 28.17
CA MET A 1 -36.85 -21.60 29.64
C MET A 1 -35.48 -21.33 30.26
N MET A 2 -35.30 -20.78 31.46
CA MET A 2 -36.24 -20.32 32.50
C MET A 2 -36.46 -18.79 32.50
N ARG A 3 -37.25 -18.26 33.46
CA ARG A 3 -37.47 -16.82 33.74
C ARG A 3 -37.55 -16.58 35.25
N LEU A 4 -36.75 -15.65 35.78
CA LEU A 4 -37.00 -14.89 37.01
C LEU A 4 -36.29 -13.52 36.89
N ARG A 5 -36.65 -12.44 37.57
CA ARG A 5 -37.92 -11.71 37.76
C ARG A 5 -37.59 -10.46 38.60
N SER A 6 -37.63 -9.28 37.97
CA SER A 6 -37.65 -7.92 38.55
C SER A 6 -36.45 -7.37 39.39
N PRO A 7 -36.20 -6.05 39.32
CA PRO A 7 -35.21 -5.34 40.15
C PRO A 7 -35.85 -4.60 41.35
N ALA A 8 -35.11 -4.47 42.45
CA ALA A 8 -35.41 -3.51 43.53
C ALA A 8 -34.16 -3.24 44.39
N LEU A 9 -33.52 -2.07 44.22
CA LEU A 9 -32.65 -1.38 45.18
C LEU A 9 -32.19 -0.04 44.57
N LEU A 10 -33.06 0.97 44.62
CA LEU A 10 -32.75 2.32 44.13
C LEU A 10 -33.52 3.37 44.96
N ARG A 11 -33.27 3.34 46.27
CA ARG A 11 -33.66 4.35 47.25
C ARG A 11 -32.67 4.34 48.40
N ASP A 12 -31.82 5.36 48.46
CA ASP A 12 -31.47 6.01 49.71
C ASP A 12 -30.78 7.37 49.46
N LEU A 13 -30.82 8.24 50.47
CA LEU A 13 -30.00 9.45 50.62
C LEU A 13 -30.06 10.53 49.52
N LEU A 14 -31.21 11.18 49.40
CA LEU A 14 -31.27 12.62 49.04
C LEU A 14 -32.42 13.32 49.80
N TRP A 15 -32.13 13.91 50.98
CA TRP A 15 -33.00 14.89 51.63
C TRP A 15 -32.21 15.81 52.58
N LEU A 16 -32.64 17.09 52.67
CA LEU A 16 -31.94 18.31 53.14
C LEU A 16 -31.30 19.09 51.96
N SER A 17 -31.92 20.09 51.32
CA SER A 17 -32.78 21.22 51.79
C SER A 17 -31.93 22.31 52.51
N GLN A 18 -31.98 23.62 52.18
CA GLN A 18 -32.76 24.35 51.16
C GLN A 18 -32.15 25.75 50.86
N ALA A 19 -32.83 26.54 50.00
CA ALA A 19 -32.64 27.98 49.72
C ALA A 19 -31.38 28.41 48.93
N GLY A 20 -31.44 29.47 48.09
CA GLY A 20 -32.62 30.25 47.68
C GLY A 20 -32.35 31.41 46.71
N THR A 21 -32.95 31.33 45.51
CA THR A 21 -33.45 32.44 44.66
C THR A 21 -32.69 33.78 44.50
N GLY A 22 -32.20 34.03 43.28
CA GLY A 22 -32.55 35.23 42.50
C GLY A 22 -31.61 36.45 42.53
N GLY A 23 -31.79 37.36 41.56
CA GLY A 23 -31.21 38.72 41.57
C GLY A 23 -30.44 39.13 40.31
N LEU A 24 -31.01 40.06 39.53
CA LEU A 24 -30.41 40.68 38.33
C LEU A 24 -29.40 41.79 38.68
N SER A 25 -28.61 42.15 37.66
CA SER A 25 -28.16 43.52 37.30
C SER A 25 -26.70 43.95 37.60
N CYS A 26 -26.34 45.08 37.00
CA CYS A 26 -24.99 45.48 36.58
C CYS A 26 -24.52 46.76 37.29
N CYS A 27 -23.26 46.83 37.76
CA CYS A 27 -22.38 47.99 37.48
C CYS A 27 -20.93 47.92 38.02
N ARG A 28 -20.00 48.40 37.17
CA ARG A 28 -18.80 49.24 37.44
C ARG A 28 -17.73 48.88 38.50
N ARG A 29 -16.47 48.85 38.00
CA ARG A 29 -15.22 49.50 38.51
C ARG A 29 -14.93 49.44 40.02
N SER A 30 -13.75 49.02 40.46
CA SER A 30 -12.48 49.73 40.18
C SER A 30 -11.23 48.86 40.48
N ALA A 31 -10.05 49.31 40.04
CA ALA A 31 -8.78 48.62 40.27
C ALA A 31 -8.00 49.18 41.48
N LEU A 32 -7.05 48.39 42.01
CA LEU A 32 -5.94 48.85 42.84
C LEU A 32 -4.63 48.18 42.41
N ARG A 33 -3.50 48.79 42.79
CA ARG A 33 -2.14 48.57 42.23
C ARG A 33 -1.13 48.39 43.38
N TRP A 34 0.15 48.77 43.16
CA TRP A 34 1.25 48.85 44.14
C TRP A 34 1.90 47.46 44.44
N LEU A 35 3.24 47.29 44.44
CA LEU A 35 4.37 48.23 44.22
C LEU A 35 5.65 47.56 43.67
N HIS A 36 6.64 48.39 43.32
CA HIS A 36 8.04 48.04 42.98
C HIS A 36 8.99 48.93 43.82
N PRO A 37 10.24 48.50 44.09
CA PRO A 37 11.44 49.26 43.65
C PRO A 37 12.33 48.37 42.72
N ALA A 38 13.17 48.83 41.77
CA ALA A 38 14.14 49.95 41.62
C ALA A 38 15.59 49.51 42.00
N TRP A 39 16.53 49.30 41.05
CA TRP A 39 17.38 50.23 40.25
C TRP A 39 18.70 50.64 40.94
N PRO A 40 19.78 51.16 40.27
CA PRO A 40 19.96 51.71 38.89
C PRO A 40 20.79 50.77 37.94
N GLY A 41 21.21 51.07 36.69
CA GLY A 41 21.34 52.30 35.85
C GLY A 41 22.81 52.80 35.78
N VAL A 42 23.41 53.39 34.73
CA VAL A 42 23.05 53.90 33.36
C VAL A 42 24.40 54.11 32.56
N ALA A 43 24.61 54.54 31.28
CA ALA A 43 23.83 54.97 30.10
C ALA A 43 24.67 55.00 28.75
N ALA A 44 23.99 54.82 27.60
CA ALA A 44 24.07 55.57 26.31
C ALA A 44 25.34 55.72 25.40
N GLY A 45 25.13 55.63 24.07
CA GLY A 45 26.04 56.08 22.99
C GLY A 45 25.52 55.80 21.55
N ARG A 46 25.81 56.68 20.56
CA ARG A 46 25.51 56.55 19.10
C ARG A 46 26.69 57.05 18.26
N LEU A 47 26.88 56.53 17.03
CA LEU A 47 27.39 57.16 15.76
C LEU A 47 27.77 56.04 14.73
N PRO A 48 28.31 56.25 13.49
CA PRO A 48 27.48 56.20 12.27
C PRO A 48 28.02 55.32 11.11
N LEU A 49 27.32 55.31 9.95
CA LEU A 49 27.80 54.70 8.69
C LEU A 49 28.84 55.57 7.95
N ARG A 50 29.77 54.95 7.20
CA ARG A 50 30.22 55.42 5.86
C ARG A 50 31.03 54.39 5.04
N LEU A 51 30.68 54.28 3.74
CA LEU A 51 31.51 54.01 2.53
C LEU A 51 32.44 52.77 2.42
N MET A 52 32.06 51.83 1.53
CA MET A 52 32.63 51.51 0.18
C MET A 52 34.13 51.80 -0.12
N PRO A 53 34.81 51.10 -1.09
CA PRO A 53 34.25 50.29 -2.21
C PRO A 53 35.00 48.96 -2.54
N GLY A 54 34.56 48.25 -3.60
CA GLY A 54 35.53 47.67 -4.56
C GLY A 54 35.26 46.28 -5.19
N ALA A 55 35.68 46.16 -6.45
CA ALA A 55 35.96 44.95 -7.24
C ALA A 55 34.82 43.93 -7.53
N ALA A 56 34.48 43.80 -8.82
CA ALA A 56 33.67 42.72 -9.37
C ALA A 56 34.55 41.65 -10.05
N ALA A 57 34.04 40.43 -10.16
CA ALA A 57 34.43 39.48 -11.21
C ALA A 57 33.27 38.51 -11.48
N ALA A 58 32.99 38.23 -12.75
CA ALA A 58 32.07 37.19 -13.17
C ALA A 58 32.83 36.14 -13.98
N ALA A 59 32.52 34.86 -13.77
CA ALA A 59 32.97 33.76 -14.61
C ALA A 59 31.92 32.64 -14.60
N ALA A 60 31.62 32.12 -15.79
CA ALA A 60 30.87 30.88 -15.99
C ALA A 60 31.86 29.75 -16.35
N VAL A 61 31.40 28.73 -17.10
CA VAL A 61 32.15 27.52 -17.52
C VAL A 61 32.34 26.53 -16.34
N ALA A 62 31.58 25.45 -16.18
CA ALA A 62 31.10 24.36 -17.06
C ALA A 62 32.03 23.13 -17.14
N SER A 63 31.40 21.97 -16.97
CA SER A 63 31.68 20.65 -17.56
C SER A 63 33.13 20.15 -17.69
N ARG A 64 33.43 19.05 -16.98
CA ARG A 64 34.22 17.92 -17.54
C ARG A 64 34.01 16.61 -16.78
N SER A 65 33.54 15.60 -17.50
CA SER A 65 33.74 14.18 -17.18
C SER A 65 35.14 13.74 -17.59
N LEU A 66 35.64 12.60 -17.07
CA LEU A 66 36.82 11.76 -17.42
C LEU A 66 37.31 11.10 -16.10
N CYS A 67 37.83 9.87 -16.02
CA CYS A 67 37.83 8.76 -16.97
C CYS A 67 37.96 7.38 -16.27
N THR A 68 37.40 6.37 -16.95
CA THR A 68 37.63 4.91 -16.98
C THR A 68 38.83 4.24 -16.24
N SER A 69 38.52 3.09 -15.60
CA SER A 69 39.19 1.76 -15.66
C SER A 69 40.69 1.55 -15.41
N SER A 70 41.01 0.46 -14.72
CA SER A 70 42.26 -0.33 -14.89
C SER A 70 42.00 -1.84 -14.72
N GLU A 71 42.72 -2.67 -15.50
CA GLU A 71 42.69 -4.15 -15.46
C GLU A 71 44.12 -4.73 -15.31
N GLY A 72 44.23 -6.00 -14.90
CA GLY A 72 45.48 -6.78 -14.82
C GLY A 72 46.31 -6.49 -13.54
N ILE A 73 47.19 -7.38 -13.06
CA ILE A 73 47.71 -8.71 -13.46
C ILE A 73 47.90 -9.49 -12.12
N LEU A 74 47.48 -10.74 -11.85
CA LEU A 74 47.51 -12.05 -12.52
C LEU A 74 48.81 -12.86 -12.28
N GLU A 75 48.84 -13.69 -11.21
CA GLU A 75 49.44 -15.06 -11.11
C GLU A 75 49.06 -15.67 -9.74
N GLN A 76 48.34 -16.81 -9.64
CA GLN A 76 48.69 -18.22 -9.86
C GLN A 76 49.38 -18.95 -8.67
N THR A 77 48.68 -19.90 -8.04
CA THR A 77 49.13 -21.28 -7.75
C THR A 77 48.00 -22.11 -7.09
N GLY A 78 48.08 -23.45 -7.16
CA GLY A 78 47.22 -24.38 -6.40
C GLY A 78 46.13 -25.10 -7.23
N LYS A 79 46.37 -26.38 -7.58
CA LYS A 79 45.36 -27.28 -8.16
C LYS A 79 44.78 -28.20 -7.09
N GLY A 80 43.47 -28.44 -7.14
CA GLY A 80 42.75 -29.49 -6.40
C GLY A 80 41.62 -30.08 -7.26
N PRO A 81 41.21 -31.34 -7.06
CA PRO A 81 40.24 -32.02 -7.94
C PRO A 81 38.77 -31.58 -7.69
N PRO A 82 37.90 -31.67 -8.70
CA PRO A 82 36.50 -31.24 -8.59
C PRO A 82 35.63 -32.23 -7.80
N ALA A 83 34.70 -31.70 -7.01
CA ALA A 83 33.66 -32.48 -6.34
C ALA A 83 32.52 -32.85 -7.30
N GLN A 84 31.82 -33.95 -7.00
CA GLN A 84 30.79 -34.54 -7.84
C GLN A 84 29.46 -33.76 -7.77
N GLN A 85 28.78 -33.60 -8.91
CA GLN A 85 27.37 -33.18 -8.97
C GLN A 85 26.43 -34.40 -8.89
N PRO A 86 25.25 -34.29 -8.27
CA PRO A 86 24.24 -35.35 -8.27
C PRO A 86 23.56 -35.49 -9.65
N PRO A 87 23.06 -36.68 -10.02
CA PRO A 87 22.49 -36.94 -11.35
C PRO A 87 21.07 -36.37 -11.52
N ALA A 88 20.75 -35.97 -12.76
CA ALA A 88 19.39 -35.64 -13.19
C ALA A 88 18.56 -36.92 -13.47
N PRO A 89 17.22 -36.89 -13.32
CA PRO A 89 16.37 -38.07 -13.53
C PRO A 89 16.25 -38.44 -15.01
N THR A 90 16.29 -39.75 -15.29
CA THR A 90 16.19 -40.32 -16.64
C THR A 90 14.75 -40.36 -17.15
N ALA A 91 14.49 -39.80 -18.33
CA ALA A 91 13.25 -40.03 -19.05
C ALA A 91 13.25 -41.43 -19.72
N SER A 92 12.20 -42.22 -19.48
CA SER A 92 11.99 -43.51 -20.15
C SER A 92 11.10 -43.33 -21.37
N ALA A 93 11.51 -43.85 -22.52
CA ALA A 93 10.72 -43.83 -23.75
C ALA A 93 9.84 -45.08 -23.87
N LEU A 94 8.58 -44.89 -24.26
CA LEU A 94 7.70 -45.95 -24.73
C LEU A 94 7.12 -45.57 -26.09
N MET A 95 7.16 -46.50 -27.02
CA MET A 95 6.62 -46.42 -28.38
C MET A 95 5.75 -47.65 -28.66
N PRO A 96 4.81 -47.59 -29.63
CA PRO A 96 3.55 -48.32 -29.52
C PRO A 96 3.59 -49.78 -29.98
N VAL A 97 2.62 -50.55 -29.49
CA VAL A 97 2.20 -51.86 -30.02
C VAL A 97 0.86 -51.68 -30.75
N SER A 98 0.62 -52.47 -31.80
CA SER A 98 -0.47 -52.28 -32.77
C SER A 98 -1.27 -53.57 -33.05
N ALA A 99 -2.31 -53.45 -33.90
CA ALA A 99 -3.15 -54.51 -34.49
C ALA A 99 -4.31 -55.06 -33.62
N PRO A 100 -5.32 -55.77 -34.20
CA PRO A 100 -6.06 -55.40 -35.43
C PRO A 100 -7.60 -55.70 -35.37
N GLY A 101 -8.34 -55.31 -36.42
CA GLY A 101 -9.73 -55.74 -36.71
C GLY A 101 -10.64 -54.56 -37.11
N GLN A 102 -10.86 -54.27 -38.40
CA GLN A 102 -11.82 -54.92 -39.32
C GLN A 102 -13.26 -55.06 -38.79
N ASN A 103 -14.16 -54.22 -39.31
CA ASN A 103 -15.23 -54.72 -40.18
C ASN A 103 -15.79 -53.64 -41.12
N SER A 104 -16.37 -54.08 -42.24
CA SER A 104 -16.96 -53.22 -43.28
C SER A 104 -18.47 -53.06 -43.13
N HIS A 105 -19.05 -51.97 -43.64
CA HIS A 105 -20.17 -51.97 -44.61
C HIS A 105 -20.81 -50.58 -44.75
N ASN A 106 -20.57 -49.90 -45.88
CA ASN A 106 -21.62 -49.51 -46.86
C ASN A 106 -21.07 -48.51 -47.89
N ALA A 107 -21.57 -48.63 -49.12
CA ALA A 107 -21.29 -47.70 -50.21
C ALA A 107 -22.47 -47.67 -51.20
N ALA A 108 -23.00 -46.48 -51.52
CA ALA A 108 -23.65 -46.16 -52.79
C ALA A 108 -24.14 -44.70 -52.80
N ALA A 109 -23.77 -43.95 -53.85
CA ALA A 109 -24.34 -42.66 -54.27
C ALA A 109 -24.27 -41.47 -53.26
N SER A 110 -24.35 -40.22 -53.70
CA SER A 110 -24.51 -39.67 -55.06
C SER A 110 -23.40 -38.66 -55.41
N LYS A 111 -23.17 -38.46 -56.71
CA LYS A 111 -22.39 -37.32 -57.20
C LYS A 111 -23.33 -36.12 -57.36
N GLU A 112 -22.91 -34.95 -56.88
CA GLU A 112 -23.23 -33.69 -57.56
C GLU A 112 -22.09 -32.70 -57.33
N ALA A 113 -21.73 -31.94 -58.37
CA ALA A 113 -20.52 -31.10 -58.38
C ALA A 113 -20.90 -29.62 -58.43
N GLY A 114 -20.99 -28.97 -57.26
CA GLY A 114 -21.18 -27.53 -57.14
C GLY A 114 -19.85 -26.79 -57.01
N VAL A 115 -19.49 -25.97 -58.01
CA VAL A 115 -18.33 -25.07 -57.94
C VAL A 115 -18.69 -23.82 -57.13
N LEU A 116 -18.04 -23.59 -55.99
CA LEU A 116 -18.11 -22.31 -55.27
C LEU A 116 -16.97 -22.14 -54.24
N GLY A 117 -16.24 -21.03 -54.33
CA GLY A 117 -15.47 -20.42 -53.23
C GLY A 117 -14.12 -21.05 -52.85
N GLU A 118 -13.05 -20.26 -52.95
CA GLU A 118 -11.81 -20.54 -52.21
C GLU A 118 -12.08 -20.44 -50.70
N ASN A 119 -11.97 -21.55 -49.99
CA ASN A 119 -12.20 -21.57 -48.55
C ASN A 119 -10.98 -21.01 -47.80
N LYS A 120 -10.87 -19.67 -47.72
CA LYS A 120 -9.87 -18.98 -46.89
C LYS A 120 -10.10 -19.35 -45.43
N GLY A 121 -9.32 -20.33 -44.94
CA GLY A 121 -9.42 -20.84 -43.58
C GLY A 121 -9.40 -19.71 -42.55
N GLY A 122 -10.50 -19.56 -41.82
CA GLY A 122 -10.71 -18.50 -40.84
C GLY A 122 -9.82 -18.66 -39.61
N LEU A 123 -8.55 -18.28 -39.74
CA LEU A 123 -7.63 -18.21 -38.61
C LEU A 123 -8.17 -17.17 -37.61
N LEU A 124 -8.44 -17.60 -36.38
CA LEU A 124 -8.89 -16.69 -35.32
C LEU A 124 -7.83 -15.60 -35.12
N PRO A 125 -8.20 -14.31 -35.13
CA PRO A 125 -7.24 -13.22 -34.95
C PRO A 125 -6.60 -13.33 -33.57
N SER A 126 -5.27 -13.21 -33.51
CA SER A 126 -4.53 -13.35 -32.26
C SER A 126 -4.74 -12.16 -31.31
N LEU A 127 -4.29 -12.26 -30.07
CA LEU A 127 -4.52 -11.22 -29.06
C LEU A 127 -3.88 -9.87 -29.46
N GLU A 128 -2.72 -9.91 -30.13
CA GLU A 128 -2.06 -8.72 -30.67
C GLU A 128 -2.87 -8.09 -31.81
N ASP A 129 -3.46 -8.92 -32.69
CA ASP A 129 -4.31 -8.46 -33.79
C ASP A 129 -5.59 -7.80 -33.25
N LEU A 130 -6.25 -8.46 -32.29
CA LEU A 130 -7.44 -7.93 -31.62
C LEU A 130 -7.14 -6.63 -30.85
N LEU A 131 -5.94 -6.51 -30.27
CA LEU A 131 -5.50 -5.29 -29.61
C LEU A 131 -5.20 -4.17 -30.63
N PHE A 132 -4.55 -4.50 -31.75
CA PHE A 132 -4.30 -3.56 -32.85
C PHE A 132 -5.61 -2.92 -33.33
N TYR A 133 -6.61 -3.72 -33.72
CA TYR A 133 -7.90 -3.19 -34.20
C TYR A 133 -8.64 -2.36 -33.14
N THR A 134 -8.45 -2.67 -31.84
CA THR A 134 -9.05 -1.91 -30.73
C THR A 134 -8.46 -0.49 -30.61
N ILE A 135 -7.18 -0.29 -30.96
CA ILE A 135 -6.48 1.00 -30.83
C ILE A 135 -6.45 1.76 -32.18
N ALA A 136 -6.49 1.03 -33.30
CA ALA A 136 -6.50 1.59 -34.65
C ALA A 136 -7.85 2.24 -35.00
N GLU A 137 -8.96 1.84 -34.37
CA GLU A 137 -10.31 2.40 -34.61
C GLU A 137 -10.71 2.39 -36.11
N GLY A 138 -10.31 1.33 -36.83
CA GLY A 138 -10.56 1.16 -38.27
C GLY A 138 -9.48 1.72 -39.20
N GLN A 139 -8.42 2.34 -38.68
CA GLN A 139 -7.27 2.80 -39.48
C GLN A 139 -6.28 1.66 -39.81
N GLU A 140 -5.54 1.79 -40.91
CA GLU A 140 -4.54 0.79 -41.34
C GLU A 140 -3.23 0.82 -40.52
N LYS A 141 -2.95 1.94 -39.85
CA LYS A 141 -1.76 2.14 -39.00
C LYS A 141 -2.15 2.84 -37.70
N ILE A 142 -1.39 2.60 -36.63
CA ILE A 142 -1.53 3.28 -35.34
C ILE A 142 -0.40 4.32 -35.20
N PRO A 143 -0.69 5.61 -34.96
CA PRO A 143 0.32 6.57 -34.54
C PRO A 143 0.87 6.20 -33.15
N VAL A 144 2.20 6.14 -33.00
CA VAL A 144 2.85 5.73 -31.73
C VAL A 144 2.46 6.64 -30.57
N HIS A 145 2.23 7.94 -30.82
CA HIS A 145 1.73 8.86 -29.80
C HIS A 145 0.30 8.50 -29.34
N LYS A 146 -0.56 7.96 -30.22
CA LYS A 146 -1.91 7.48 -29.89
C LYS A 146 -1.82 6.25 -28.98
N PHE A 147 -0.98 5.28 -29.34
CA PHE A 147 -0.72 4.11 -28.50
C PHE A 147 -0.21 4.49 -27.11
N ILE A 148 0.81 5.36 -27.02
CA ILE A 148 1.39 5.80 -25.74
C ILE A 148 0.38 6.59 -24.91
N THR A 149 -0.48 7.40 -25.53
CA THR A 149 -1.52 8.16 -24.82
C THR A 149 -2.62 7.24 -24.29
N ALA A 150 -3.10 6.30 -25.12
CA ALA A 150 -4.12 5.33 -24.74
C ALA A 150 -3.62 4.34 -23.67
N LEU A 151 -2.32 3.98 -23.71
CA LEU A 151 -1.66 3.23 -22.64
C LEU A 151 -1.65 4.02 -21.32
N LYS A 152 -1.28 5.30 -21.35
CA LYS A 152 -1.25 6.16 -20.16
C LYS A 152 -2.64 6.35 -19.54
N SER A 153 -3.71 6.40 -20.32
CA SER A 153 -5.08 6.46 -19.79
C SER A 153 -5.53 5.18 -19.05
N THR A 154 -4.84 4.05 -19.21
CA THR A 154 -5.06 2.88 -18.33
C THR A 154 -4.48 3.05 -16.93
N GLY A 155 -3.67 4.09 -16.72
CA GLY A 155 -2.92 4.36 -15.50
C GLY A 155 -1.50 3.79 -15.47
N LEU A 156 -1.12 2.94 -16.44
CA LEU A 156 0.26 2.44 -16.57
C LEU A 156 1.22 3.55 -17.01
N ARG A 157 2.43 3.53 -16.45
CA ARG A 157 3.52 4.44 -16.85
C ARG A 157 4.40 3.77 -17.92
N THR A 158 4.91 4.55 -18.87
CA THR A 158 5.86 4.08 -19.91
C THR A 158 7.26 3.69 -19.37
N ALA A 159 7.44 3.74 -18.06
CA ALA A 159 8.64 3.29 -17.34
C ALA A 159 8.35 2.07 -16.45
N ASP A 160 7.18 1.44 -16.59
CA ASP A 160 6.85 0.19 -15.90
C ASP A 160 7.82 -0.93 -16.35
N PRO A 161 8.56 -1.58 -15.42
CA PRO A 161 9.48 -2.67 -15.75
C PRO A 161 8.85 -3.80 -16.57
N ARG A 162 7.56 -4.09 -16.39
CA ARG A 162 6.82 -5.16 -17.10
C ARG A 162 6.43 -4.77 -18.53
N LEU A 163 6.78 -3.56 -18.98
CA LEU A 163 6.61 -3.06 -20.35
C LEU A 163 7.95 -2.76 -21.05
N LYS A 164 9.09 -3.11 -20.43
CA LYS A 164 10.42 -2.74 -20.92
C LYS A 164 10.66 -3.21 -22.35
N GLU A 165 10.33 -4.46 -22.67
CA GLU A 165 10.60 -5.07 -23.97
C GLU A 165 9.79 -4.39 -25.08
N CYS A 166 8.51 -4.13 -24.84
CA CYS A 166 7.65 -3.34 -25.72
C CYS A 166 8.19 -1.93 -25.93
N MET A 167 8.61 -1.23 -24.86
CA MET A 167 9.17 0.12 -24.97
C MET A 167 10.51 0.16 -25.70
N ASP A 168 11.37 -0.85 -25.53
CA ASP A 168 12.64 -0.98 -26.25
C ASP A 168 12.44 -1.36 -27.73
N MET A 169 11.49 -2.25 -28.03
CA MET A 169 11.16 -2.62 -29.41
C MET A 169 10.48 -1.47 -30.16
N LEU A 170 9.66 -0.66 -29.49
CA LEU A 170 9.13 0.59 -30.03
C LEU A 170 10.25 1.57 -30.35
N ARG A 171 11.20 1.82 -29.42
CA ARG A 171 12.37 2.68 -29.65
C ARG A 171 13.20 2.22 -30.85
N LEU A 172 13.46 0.92 -30.96
CA LEU A 172 14.20 0.34 -32.08
C LEU A 172 13.45 0.54 -33.41
N THR A 173 12.15 0.27 -33.42
CA THR A 173 11.31 0.38 -34.63
C THR A 173 11.25 1.83 -35.12
N LEU A 174 11.03 2.79 -34.22
CA LEU A 174 11.06 4.23 -34.48
C LEU A 174 12.38 4.72 -35.11
N GLN A 175 13.51 4.08 -34.80
CA GLN A 175 14.82 4.41 -35.40
C GLN A 175 15.03 3.77 -36.78
N THR A 176 14.38 2.65 -37.08
CA THR A 176 14.57 1.90 -38.34
C THR A 176 13.60 2.26 -39.46
N THR A 177 12.49 2.94 -39.16
CA THR A 177 11.40 3.19 -40.11
C THR A 177 11.38 4.65 -40.58
N SER A 178 11.45 4.88 -41.89
CA SER A 178 11.43 6.23 -42.50
C SER A 178 10.17 7.06 -42.19
N ASP A 179 9.05 6.38 -41.95
CA ASP A 179 7.75 6.98 -41.57
C ASP A 179 7.70 7.40 -40.08
N GLY A 180 8.69 6.99 -39.26
CA GLY A 180 9.08 7.52 -37.94
C GLY A 180 8.05 7.61 -36.79
N VAL A 181 6.76 7.41 -37.07
CA VAL A 181 5.63 7.79 -36.19
C VAL A 181 4.49 6.78 -36.24
N MET A 182 4.41 5.96 -37.31
CA MET A 182 3.30 5.04 -37.58
C MET A 182 3.71 3.57 -37.43
N LEU A 183 2.86 2.77 -36.80
CA LEU A 183 2.96 1.31 -36.75
C LEU A 183 1.89 0.67 -37.63
N ASP A 184 2.30 -0.16 -38.59
CA ASP A 184 1.40 -1.16 -39.16
C ASP A 184 1.15 -2.32 -38.17
N LYS A 185 0.29 -3.26 -38.58
CA LYS A 185 -0.11 -4.42 -37.77
C LYS A 185 1.06 -5.30 -37.34
N GLU A 186 2.01 -5.58 -38.22
CA GLU A 186 3.12 -6.50 -37.95
C GLU A 186 4.21 -5.82 -37.09
N LEU A 187 4.50 -4.54 -37.33
CA LEU A 187 5.35 -3.74 -36.45
C LEU A 187 4.75 -3.60 -35.05
N PHE A 188 3.44 -3.35 -34.95
CA PHE A 188 2.73 -3.33 -33.66
C PHE A 188 2.84 -4.67 -32.93
N LYS A 189 2.52 -5.78 -33.62
CA LYS A 189 2.61 -7.15 -33.10
C LYS A 189 4.00 -7.48 -32.56
N LYS A 190 5.04 -7.18 -33.35
CA LYS A 190 6.46 -7.34 -32.97
C LYS A 190 6.82 -6.55 -31.71
N CYS A 191 6.22 -5.38 -31.50
CA CYS A 191 6.41 -4.58 -30.29
C CYS A 191 5.67 -5.17 -29.07
N VAL A 192 4.39 -5.52 -29.21
CA VAL A 192 3.57 -5.88 -28.04
C VAL A 192 3.70 -7.33 -27.57
N GLN A 193 4.14 -8.26 -28.43
CA GLN A 193 4.16 -9.71 -28.18
C GLN A 193 4.72 -10.12 -26.79
N SER A 194 5.83 -9.53 -26.34
CA SER A 194 6.49 -9.90 -25.07
C SER A 194 5.69 -9.51 -23.84
N ASN A 195 4.79 -8.53 -23.96
CA ASN A 195 4.05 -7.93 -22.84
C ASN A 195 2.52 -7.96 -23.09
N ILE A 196 2.05 -8.76 -24.06
CA ILE A 196 0.67 -8.75 -24.58
C ILE A 196 -0.39 -9.08 -23.53
N VAL A 197 -0.08 -9.92 -22.55
CA VAL A 197 -1.01 -10.27 -21.47
C VAL A 197 -1.37 -9.04 -20.62
N LEU A 198 -0.35 -8.29 -20.16
CA LEU A 198 -0.53 -7.06 -19.37
C LEU A 198 -1.22 -5.96 -20.19
N LEU A 199 -0.84 -5.81 -21.46
CA LEU A 199 -1.46 -4.85 -22.37
C LEU A 199 -2.93 -5.21 -22.64
N THR A 200 -3.25 -6.50 -22.79
CA THR A 200 -4.64 -6.96 -22.97
C THR A 200 -5.47 -6.69 -21.72
N GLN A 201 -4.94 -6.93 -20.52
CA GLN A 201 -5.62 -6.57 -19.27
C GLN A 201 -5.89 -5.06 -19.18
N ALA A 202 -4.90 -4.23 -19.52
CA ALA A 202 -4.99 -2.78 -19.51
C ALA A 202 -6.08 -2.26 -20.46
N PHE A 203 -6.00 -2.62 -21.74
CA PHE A 203 -6.90 -2.13 -22.78
C PHE A 203 -8.29 -2.79 -22.76
N ARG A 204 -8.45 -3.97 -22.12
CA ARG A 204 -9.75 -4.61 -21.87
C ARG A 204 -10.36 -4.24 -20.51
N ARG A 205 -9.82 -3.21 -19.83
CA ARG A 205 -10.28 -2.69 -18.53
C ARG A 205 -10.43 -3.79 -17.47
N LYS A 206 -9.43 -4.68 -17.38
CA LYS A 206 -9.40 -5.80 -16.42
C LYS A 206 -8.55 -5.54 -15.17
N PHE A 207 -7.99 -4.34 -15.05
CA PHE A 207 -7.38 -3.87 -13.82
C PHE A 207 -8.44 -3.55 -12.75
N VAL A 208 -8.00 -3.58 -11.50
CA VAL A 208 -8.79 -3.36 -10.29
C VAL A 208 -9.46 -1.99 -10.21
N ILE A 209 -8.99 -1.01 -11.01
CA ILE A 209 -9.71 0.24 -11.26
C ILE A 209 -9.89 0.40 -12.78
N PRO A 210 -11.06 0.02 -13.35
CA PRO A 210 -11.34 0.07 -14.79
C PRO A 210 -11.29 1.47 -15.41
N ASP A 211 -11.79 2.48 -14.71
CA ASP A 211 -11.76 3.90 -15.13
C ASP A 211 -10.78 4.68 -14.24
N PHE A 212 -9.49 4.50 -14.55
CA PHE A 212 -8.42 5.12 -13.78
C PHE A 212 -8.35 6.64 -13.95
N VAL A 213 -8.83 7.19 -15.08
CA VAL A 213 -8.81 8.65 -15.33
C VAL A 213 -9.88 9.35 -14.47
N SER A 214 -11.09 8.80 -14.41
CA SER A 214 -12.13 9.28 -13.49
C SER A 214 -11.68 9.15 -12.03
N PHE A 215 -11.09 8.02 -11.65
CA PHE A 215 -10.57 7.84 -10.29
C PHE A 215 -9.45 8.82 -9.94
N ALA A 216 -8.51 9.08 -10.85
CA ALA A 216 -7.44 10.06 -10.66
C ALA A 216 -7.98 11.48 -10.41
N SER A 217 -9.02 11.91 -11.14
CA SER A 217 -9.66 13.21 -10.94
C SER A 217 -10.22 13.36 -9.52
N HIS A 218 -10.88 12.33 -8.99
CA HIS A 218 -11.38 12.33 -7.61
C HIS A 218 -10.23 12.41 -6.58
N ILE A 219 -9.08 11.78 -6.85
CA ILE A 219 -7.89 11.88 -5.98
C ILE A 219 -7.32 13.30 -5.98
N ASP A 220 -7.37 14.01 -7.11
CA ASP A 220 -6.92 15.41 -7.20
C ASP A 220 -7.86 16.37 -6.45
N GLU A 221 -9.17 16.14 -6.49
CA GLU A 221 -10.16 16.87 -5.66
C GLU A 221 -9.93 16.65 -4.15
N LEU A 222 -9.73 15.38 -3.74
CA LEU A 222 -9.40 15.02 -2.35
C LEU A 222 -8.06 15.64 -1.91
N TYR A 223 -7.07 15.69 -2.80
CA TYR A 223 -5.79 16.34 -2.55
C TYR A 223 -5.95 17.84 -2.32
N GLU A 224 -6.66 18.58 -3.20
CA GLU A 224 -6.89 20.02 -3.05
C GLU A 224 -7.82 20.34 -1.86
N ASN A 225 -8.72 19.44 -1.45
CA ASN A 225 -9.47 19.60 -0.19
C ASN A 225 -8.56 19.48 1.03
N ALA A 226 -7.78 18.40 1.14
CA ALA A 226 -6.84 18.20 2.25
C ALA A 226 -5.77 19.30 2.33
N LYS A 227 -5.33 19.85 1.18
CA LYS A 227 -4.37 20.95 1.06
C LYS A 227 -4.80 22.23 1.80
N LYS A 228 -6.12 22.47 1.93
CA LYS A 228 -6.69 23.63 2.63
C LYS A 228 -6.44 23.58 4.16
N GLN A 229 -6.03 22.43 4.70
CA GLN A 229 -5.71 22.27 6.11
C GLN A 229 -4.31 22.82 6.44
N SER A 230 -4.27 24.06 6.94
CA SER A 230 -3.06 24.77 7.36
C SER A 230 -2.65 24.54 8.83
N GLY A 231 -3.36 23.65 9.53
CA GLY A 231 -3.10 23.32 10.93
C GLY A 231 -1.92 22.35 11.15
N GLY A 232 -1.47 22.26 12.40
CA GLY A 232 -0.41 21.34 12.84
C GLY A 232 0.90 22.05 13.16
N LYS A 233 1.96 21.27 13.41
CA LYS A 233 3.33 21.76 13.63
C LYS A 233 4.33 20.80 12.98
N VAL A 234 5.31 21.33 12.24
CA VAL A 234 6.44 20.52 11.75
C VAL A 234 7.23 19.99 12.95
N ALA A 235 7.71 18.74 12.85
CA ALA A 235 8.53 18.14 13.90
C ALA A 235 9.89 18.86 14.00
N ASP A 236 10.16 19.49 15.15
CA ASP A 236 11.32 20.37 15.37
C ASP A 236 12.28 19.89 16.46
N TYR A 237 12.13 18.65 16.93
CA TYR A 237 13.05 18.04 17.92
C TYR A 237 14.44 17.72 17.34
N ILE A 238 14.57 17.62 16.01
CA ILE A 238 15.84 17.56 15.29
C ILE A 238 15.85 18.54 14.11
N PRO A 239 17.00 19.18 13.79
CA PRO A 239 17.09 20.23 12.79
C PRO A 239 16.90 19.76 11.34
N GLN A 240 16.91 18.45 11.07
CA GLN A 240 16.67 17.87 9.74
C GLN A 240 15.18 17.88 9.40
N LEU A 241 14.31 17.54 10.35
CA LEU A 241 12.85 17.60 10.15
C LEU A 241 12.35 19.04 10.15
N ALA A 242 12.93 19.91 10.98
CA ALA A 242 12.61 21.35 11.04
C ALA A 242 12.88 22.13 9.74
N LYS A 243 13.63 21.57 8.78
CA LYS A 243 13.92 22.19 7.47
C LYS A 243 12.79 22.05 6.44
N PHE A 244 11.88 21.10 6.62
CA PHE A 244 10.80 20.90 5.66
C PHE A 244 9.74 22.01 5.81
N SER A 245 9.36 22.64 4.69
CA SER A 245 8.30 23.66 4.69
C SER A 245 6.94 23.05 5.11
N PRO A 246 6.14 23.75 5.93
CA PRO A 246 4.79 23.31 6.29
C PRO A 246 3.82 23.27 5.11
N ASP A 247 4.11 24.01 4.03
CA ASP A 247 3.26 24.08 2.85
C ASP A 247 3.27 22.79 2.03
N LEU A 248 4.38 22.04 2.10
CA LEU A 248 4.60 20.80 1.35
C LEU A 248 3.43 19.82 1.55
N TRP A 249 2.94 19.27 0.44
CA TRP A 249 1.84 18.31 0.42
C TRP A 249 1.97 17.43 -0.83
N ALA A 250 1.87 16.12 -0.62
CA ALA A 250 2.02 15.15 -1.69
C ALA A 250 1.15 13.92 -1.45
N VAL A 251 0.51 13.44 -2.51
CA VAL A 251 -0.21 12.15 -2.55
C VAL A 251 0.24 11.37 -3.77
N SER A 252 0.61 10.11 -3.56
CA SER A 252 0.90 9.14 -4.62
C SER A 252 0.20 7.82 -4.35
N LEU A 253 -0.29 7.16 -5.40
CA LEU A 253 -0.91 5.85 -5.33
C LEU A 253 -0.37 4.89 -6.39
N CYS A 254 -0.41 3.60 -6.07
CA CYS A 254 -0.11 2.50 -6.98
C CYS A 254 -1.15 1.39 -6.76
N THR A 255 -1.88 0.99 -7.80
CA THR A 255 -2.80 -0.16 -7.71
C THR A 255 -2.03 -1.48 -7.71
N VAL A 256 -2.68 -2.58 -7.31
CA VAL A 256 -2.07 -3.93 -7.36
C VAL A 256 -1.70 -4.37 -8.79
N ASP A 257 -2.30 -3.76 -9.81
CA ASP A 257 -1.96 -3.95 -11.23
C ASP A 257 -0.83 -3.04 -11.73
N GLY A 258 -0.35 -2.09 -10.91
CA GLY A 258 0.69 -1.12 -11.28
C GLY A 258 0.20 0.18 -11.94
N GLN A 259 -1.10 0.48 -11.88
CA GLN A 259 -1.63 1.78 -12.31
C GLN A 259 -1.22 2.85 -11.29
N ARG A 260 -0.73 4.03 -11.72
CA ARG A 260 -0.07 5.00 -10.82
C ARG A 260 -0.41 6.46 -11.09
N HIS A 261 -0.98 7.12 -10.09
CA HIS A 261 -1.27 8.56 -10.09
C HIS A 261 -0.50 9.27 -8.95
N SER A 262 -0.20 10.56 -9.13
CA SER A 262 0.63 11.34 -8.20
C SER A 262 0.42 12.85 -8.37
N ILE A 263 0.12 13.55 -7.27
CA ILE A 263 -0.15 14.99 -7.23
C ILE A 263 0.54 15.65 -6.02
N GLY A 264 1.07 16.86 -6.23
CA GLY A 264 1.86 17.60 -5.24
C GLY A 264 3.34 17.25 -5.25
N ASP A 265 4.02 17.49 -4.12
CA ASP A 265 5.49 17.44 -3.93
C ASP A 265 6.08 16.00 -3.91
N THR A 266 5.47 15.10 -4.69
CA THR A 266 5.60 13.63 -4.64
C THR A 266 6.99 13.06 -4.87
N LYS A 267 7.91 13.86 -5.43
CA LYS A 267 9.29 13.50 -5.76
C LYS A 267 10.32 14.07 -4.77
N VAL A 268 9.91 14.85 -3.77
CA VAL A 268 10.80 15.29 -2.70
C VAL A 268 11.12 14.09 -1.80
N PRO A 269 12.40 13.78 -1.53
CA PRO A 269 12.76 12.70 -0.62
C PRO A 269 12.56 13.12 0.84
N PHE A 270 12.08 12.19 1.66
CA PHE A 270 11.93 12.36 3.11
C PHE A 270 12.19 11.05 3.86
N CYS A 271 12.60 11.14 5.12
CA CYS A 271 12.88 9.96 5.95
C CYS A 271 11.59 9.20 6.33
N LEU A 272 11.56 7.89 6.11
CA LEU A 272 10.43 7.01 6.47
C LEU A 272 10.03 7.12 7.94
N GLN A 273 11.00 7.31 8.85
CA GLN A 273 10.78 7.37 10.28
C GLN A 273 9.96 6.15 10.75
N SER A 274 8.88 6.34 11.51
CA SER A 274 8.05 5.23 11.97
C SER A 274 7.30 4.46 10.87
N CYS A 275 7.27 4.93 9.61
CA CYS A 275 6.74 4.16 8.48
C CYS A 275 7.60 2.94 8.14
N VAL A 276 8.88 2.89 8.55
CA VAL A 276 9.75 1.70 8.35
C VAL A 276 9.34 0.52 9.23
N LYS A 277 8.63 0.77 10.35
CA LYS A 277 8.27 -0.24 11.36
C LYS A 277 7.49 -1.44 10.80
N PRO A 278 6.39 -1.28 10.04
CA PRO A 278 5.70 -2.40 9.40
C PRO A 278 6.59 -3.13 8.38
N LEU A 279 7.37 -2.41 7.59
CA LEU A 279 8.22 -3.00 6.54
C LEU A 279 9.28 -3.93 7.13
N LYS A 280 9.98 -3.49 8.19
CA LYS A 280 11.00 -4.33 8.86
C LYS A 280 10.39 -5.49 9.68
N TYR A 281 9.15 -5.35 10.16
CA TYR A 281 8.40 -6.47 10.74
C TYR A 281 8.01 -7.50 9.67
N ALA A 282 7.58 -7.06 8.49
CA ALA A 282 7.27 -7.94 7.37
C ALA A 282 8.51 -8.75 6.93
N ILE A 283 9.69 -8.12 6.86
CA ILE A 283 10.97 -8.82 6.61
C ILE A 283 11.24 -9.87 7.69
N ALA A 284 11.16 -9.51 8.97
CA ALA A 284 11.41 -10.45 10.07
C ALA A 284 10.44 -11.67 10.06
N VAL A 285 9.15 -11.47 9.74
CA VAL A 285 8.19 -12.59 9.62
C VAL A 285 8.37 -13.37 8.32
N ASN A 286 8.81 -12.74 7.23
CA ASN A 286 9.15 -13.43 5.99
C ASN A 286 10.28 -14.45 6.18
N ASP A 287 11.30 -14.06 6.94
CA ASP A 287 12.54 -14.85 7.09
C ASP A 287 12.45 -15.87 8.24
N LEU A 288 11.67 -15.59 9.29
CA LEU A 288 11.66 -16.35 10.56
C LEU A 288 10.28 -16.93 10.93
N GLY A 289 9.22 -16.57 10.21
CA GLY A 289 7.84 -16.98 10.50
C GLY A 289 7.20 -16.29 11.71
N THR A 290 5.87 -16.33 11.80
CA THR A 290 5.09 -15.70 12.89
C THR A 290 5.56 -16.17 14.27
N ASP A 291 5.78 -17.47 14.43
CA ASP A 291 5.96 -18.12 15.74
C ASP A 291 7.35 -17.93 16.34
N TYR A 292 8.36 -17.57 15.54
CA TYR A 292 9.65 -17.13 16.09
C TYR A 292 9.56 -15.65 16.52
N VAL A 293 9.09 -14.78 15.62
CA VAL A 293 9.02 -13.33 15.85
C VAL A 293 8.19 -12.99 17.09
N HIS A 294 7.04 -13.64 17.27
CA HIS A 294 6.14 -13.38 18.39
C HIS A 294 6.50 -14.08 19.72
N ARG A 295 7.67 -14.73 19.80
CA ARG A 295 8.30 -15.03 21.11
C ARG A 295 8.80 -13.75 21.78
N TYR A 296 9.23 -12.78 20.98
CA TYR A 296 9.89 -11.55 21.45
C TYR A 296 8.98 -10.31 21.46
N VAL A 297 7.90 -10.29 20.67
CA VAL A 297 6.96 -9.15 20.59
C VAL A 297 5.50 -9.61 20.59
N GLY A 298 4.62 -8.85 21.25
CA GLY A 298 3.18 -9.10 21.27
C GLY A 298 2.48 -8.82 19.93
N LYS A 299 1.16 -8.99 19.92
CA LYS A 299 0.28 -8.87 18.75
C LYS A 299 -0.81 -7.78 18.88
N GLU A 300 -0.78 -6.98 19.96
CA GLU A 300 -1.95 -6.23 20.42
C GLU A 300 -1.68 -4.74 20.65
N PRO A 301 -2.71 -3.86 20.54
CA PRO A 301 -2.58 -2.47 20.92
C PRO A 301 -2.33 -2.34 22.43
N SER A 302 -1.52 -1.36 22.83
CA SER A 302 -1.15 -1.16 24.24
C SER A 302 -2.29 -0.68 25.14
N GLY A 303 -3.36 -0.09 24.58
CA GLY A 303 -4.40 0.66 25.32
C GLY A 303 -3.89 1.94 26.01
N LEU A 304 -2.59 2.01 26.30
CA LEU A 304 -1.86 3.10 26.91
C LEU A 304 -1.22 4.00 25.84
N ARG A 305 -1.12 5.30 26.14
CA ARG A 305 -0.45 6.30 25.29
C ARG A 305 0.95 5.84 24.86
N PHE A 306 1.30 6.04 23.59
CA PHE A 306 2.56 5.64 22.97
C PHE A 306 3.83 6.19 23.66
N ASN A 307 3.68 7.16 24.55
CA ASN A 307 4.75 7.76 25.34
C ASN A 307 5.10 7.03 26.65
N LYS A 308 4.33 6.04 27.09
CA LYS A 308 4.66 5.25 28.30
C LYS A 308 5.67 4.15 28.00
N LEU A 309 6.51 3.81 28.98
CA LEU A 309 7.58 2.81 28.90
C LEU A 309 7.12 1.51 29.60
N PHE A 310 6.36 0.67 28.89
CA PHE A 310 5.88 -0.60 29.43
C PHE A 310 6.00 -1.76 28.43
N LEU A 311 6.14 -2.95 29.01
CA LEU A 311 5.96 -4.25 28.36
C LEU A 311 4.54 -4.76 28.69
N ASN A 312 4.09 -5.81 28.01
CA ASN A 312 2.91 -6.57 28.43
C ASN A 312 3.24 -7.49 29.62
N GLU A 313 2.25 -8.25 30.06
CA GLU A 313 2.36 -9.18 31.20
C GLU A 313 3.34 -10.34 30.96
N ASP A 314 3.74 -10.60 29.71
CA ASP A 314 4.79 -11.58 29.35
C ASP A 314 6.23 -11.00 29.34
N ASP A 315 6.44 -9.76 29.78
CA ASP A 315 7.69 -9.01 29.60
C ASP A 315 8.12 -8.82 28.11
N LYS A 316 7.16 -8.64 27.20
CA LYS A 316 7.39 -8.33 25.77
C LYS A 316 6.80 -6.97 25.39
N PRO A 317 7.34 -6.24 24.39
CA PRO A 317 6.66 -5.05 23.88
C PRO A 317 5.33 -5.41 23.21
N HIS A 318 4.28 -4.61 23.44
CA HIS A 318 2.90 -4.93 23.02
C HIS A 318 2.72 -5.30 21.54
N ASN A 319 3.43 -4.63 20.62
CA ASN A 319 3.36 -4.83 19.17
C ASN A 319 4.60 -4.20 18.48
N PRO A 320 4.90 -4.55 17.21
CA PRO A 320 6.03 -3.99 16.46
C PRO A 320 5.86 -2.53 16.00
N MET A 321 4.68 -1.91 16.17
CA MET A 321 4.41 -0.55 15.68
C MET A 321 4.82 0.56 16.69
N VAL A 322 5.00 0.22 17.97
CA VAL A 322 5.63 1.09 18.99
C VAL A 322 7.16 0.94 18.99
N ASN A 323 7.89 1.94 19.51
CA ASN A 323 9.36 1.96 19.44
C ASN A 323 10.01 0.72 20.09
N ALA A 324 9.56 0.27 21.26
CA ALA A 324 10.13 -0.89 21.94
C ALA A 324 10.02 -2.18 21.12
N GLY A 325 8.85 -2.48 20.55
CA GLY A 325 8.68 -3.63 19.66
C GLY A 325 9.48 -3.48 18.36
N ALA A 326 9.55 -2.26 17.81
CA ALA A 326 10.36 -1.98 16.64
C ALA A 326 11.89 -2.10 16.87
N ILE A 327 12.37 -1.89 18.10
CA ILE A 327 13.76 -2.12 18.50
C ILE A 327 14.02 -3.63 18.64
N VAL A 328 13.10 -4.37 19.28
CA VAL A 328 13.16 -5.84 19.32
C VAL A 328 13.16 -6.45 17.92
N ILE A 329 12.27 -6.02 17.01
CA ILE A 329 12.27 -6.49 15.61
C ILE A 329 13.60 -6.22 14.91
N THR A 330 14.24 -5.07 15.15
CA THR A 330 15.58 -4.78 14.60
C THR A 330 16.65 -5.77 15.06
N SER A 331 16.52 -6.36 16.26
CA SER A 331 17.44 -7.43 16.71
C SER A 331 17.28 -8.77 15.99
N LEU A 332 16.10 -9.06 15.46
CA LEU A 332 15.79 -10.36 14.84
C LEU A 332 16.35 -10.47 13.41
N ILE A 333 16.44 -9.35 12.70
CA ILE A 333 16.82 -9.28 11.28
C ILE A 333 18.30 -9.65 11.12
N LYS A 334 18.57 -10.70 10.33
CA LYS A 334 19.92 -11.17 9.98
C LYS A 334 20.86 -11.24 11.19
N GLN A 335 20.45 -12.01 12.20
CA GLN A 335 21.30 -12.38 13.33
C GLN A 335 22.62 -13.03 12.84
N GLY A 336 23.71 -12.84 13.59
CA GLY A 336 25.03 -13.38 13.29
C GLY A 336 25.93 -12.53 12.37
N VAL A 337 25.43 -11.48 11.72
CA VAL A 337 26.25 -10.54 10.91
C VAL A 337 26.28 -9.12 11.47
N ASN A 338 27.20 -8.29 10.97
CA ASN A 338 27.36 -6.90 11.39
C ASN A 338 26.25 -5.97 10.83
N ASN A 339 26.17 -4.75 11.34
CA ASN A 339 25.10 -3.81 10.98
C ASN A 339 25.14 -3.32 9.53
N ALA A 340 26.31 -3.30 8.86
CA ALA A 340 26.38 -2.90 7.46
C ALA A 340 25.69 -3.94 6.57
N GLU A 341 26.01 -5.23 6.76
CA GLU A 341 25.35 -6.34 6.06
C GLU A 341 23.85 -6.40 6.35
N LYS A 342 23.42 -6.10 7.59
CA LYS A 342 21.98 -5.99 7.92
C LYS A 342 21.31 -4.82 7.20
N PHE A 343 21.99 -3.67 7.08
CA PHE A 343 21.46 -2.50 6.39
C PHE A 343 21.32 -2.76 4.89
N ASP A 344 22.36 -3.31 4.25
CA ASP A 344 22.32 -3.70 2.83
C ASP A 344 21.20 -4.72 2.56
N TYR A 345 21.00 -5.71 3.45
CA TYR A 345 19.92 -6.68 3.35
C TYR A 345 18.54 -6.03 3.42
N VAL A 346 18.31 -5.09 4.35
CA VAL A 346 17.04 -4.36 4.42
C VAL A 346 16.86 -3.45 3.20
N MET A 347 17.91 -2.76 2.73
CA MET A 347 17.85 -1.92 1.54
C MET A 347 17.52 -2.74 0.28
N GLN A 348 18.02 -3.97 0.15
CA GLN A 348 17.61 -4.90 -0.92
C GLN A 348 16.12 -5.20 -0.88
N PHE A 349 15.55 -5.49 0.30
CA PHE A 349 14.09 -5.68 0.45
C PHE A 349 13.30 -4.40 0.15
N MET A 350 13.76 -3.23 0.61
CA MET A 350 13.11 -1.95 0.33
C MET A 350 13.08 -1.65 -1.18
N ASN A 351 14.20 -1.84 -1.88
CA ASN A 351 14.30 -1.69 -3.33
C ASN A 351 13.31 -2.61 -4.05
N LYS A 352 13.25 -3.90 -3.67
CA LYS A 352 12.27 -4.85 -4.22
C LYS A 352 10.82 -4.44 -3.97
N MET A 353 10.49 -4.03 -2.74
CA MET A 353 9.14 -3.52 -2.40
C MET A 353 8.78 -2.24 -3.17
N ALA A 354 9.76 -1.39 -3.50
CA ALA A 354 9.59 -0.18 -4.31
C ALA A 354 9.69 -0.42 -5.83
N GLY A 355 9.88 -1.66 -6.28
CA GLY A 355 10.08 -1.97 -7.71
C GLY A 355 11.34 -1.36 -8.32
N ASN A 356 12.36 -1.11 -7.50
CA ASN A 356 13.61 -0.39 -7.80
C ASN A 356 13.45 1.12 -8.07
N GLU A 357 12.37 1.74 -7.59
CA GLU A 357 12.34 3.20 -7.43
C GLU A 357 13.19 3.67 -6.24
N TYR A 358 13.27 5.00 -6.04
CA TYR A 358 14.16 5.64 -5.07
C TYR A 358 13.98 5.11 -3.63
N VAL A 359 15.06 4.53 -3.09
CA VAL A 359 15.26 4.31 -1.66
C VAL A 359 16.64 4.87 -1.30
N GLY A 360 16.67 5.90 -0.45
CA GLY A 360 17.87 6.63 -0.04
C GLY A 360 18.20 6.45 1.45
N PHE A 361 19.17 7.21 1.94
CA PHE A 361 19.56 7.20 3.35
C PHE A 361 20.12 8.55 3.81
N SER A 362 19.49 9.10 4.85
CA SER A 362 19.87 10.38 5.44
C SER A 362 20.85 10.18 6.60
N ASN A 363 22.16 10.10 6.32
CA ASN A 363 23.17 10.11 7.39
C ASN A 363 23.00 11.34 8.32
N ALA A 364 22.61 12.49 7.76
CA ALA A 364 22.35 13.69 8.53
C ALA A 364 21.22 13.50 9.56
N THR A 365 20.13 12.81 9.20
CA THR A 365 19.03 12.50 10.14
C THR A 365 19.46 11.42 11.13
N PHE A 366 20.19 10.39 10.68
CA PHE A 366 20.71 9.32 11.54
C PHE A 366 21.56 9.84 12.69
N GLN A 367 22.50 10.78 12.43
CA GLN A 367 23.32 11.34 13.51
C GLN A 367 22.45 12.06 14.56
N SER A 368 21.53 12.94 14.15
CA SER A 368 20.73 13.70 15.12
C SER A 368 19.61 12.90 15.79
N GLU A 369 19.05 11.86 15.14
CA GLU A 369 18.19 10.87 15.80
C GLU A 369 18.94 10.08 16.87
N ARG A 370 20.22 9.76 16.63
CA ARG A 370 21.08 9.08 17.61
C ARG A 370 21.47 10.01 18.76
N GLU A 371 21.87 11.24 18.46
CA GLU A 371 22.25 12.27 19.45
C GLU A 371 21.08 12.70 20.35
N SER A 372 19.86 12.77 19.82
CA SER A 372 18.62 13.04 20.60
C SER A 372 17.92 11.75 21.10
N GLY A 373 18.61 10.61 21.00
CA GLY A 373 18.05 9.27 21.11
C GLY A 373 17.71 8.78 22.51
N ASP A 374 17.87 9.60 23.56
CA ASP A 374 17.81 9.24 24.99
C ASP A 374 16.69 8.25 25.35
N ARG A 375 15.48 8.52 24.87
CA ARG A 375 14.32 7.66 25.17
C ARG A 375 14.45 6.26 24.57
N ASN A 376 15.05 6.14 23.38
CA ASN A 376 15.29 4.84 22.76
C ASN A 376 16.46 4.10 23.45
N PHE A 377 17.46 4.82 23.99
CA PHE A 377 18.47 4.24 24.88
C PHE A 377 17.84 3.70 26.18
N ALA A 378 16.98 4.47 26.85
CA ALA A 378 16.26 4.02 28.04
C ALA A 378 15.40 2.76 27.76
N ILE A 379 14.72 2.72 26.61
CA ILE A 379 14.02 1.52 26.13
C ILE A 379 14.99 0.35 25.93
N GLY A 380 16.11 0.56 25.24
CA GLY A 380 17.10 -0.48 24.96
C GLY A 380 17.70 -1.11 26.23
N TYR A 381 18.08 -0.29 27.22
CA TYR A 381 18.56 -0.79 28.51
C TYR A 381 17.50 -1.60 29.26
N TYR A 382 16.24 -1.13 29.29
CA TYR A 382 15.14 -1.85 29.95
C TYR A 382 14.86 -3.20 29.26
N LEU A 383 14.84 -3.23 27.92
CA LEU A 383 14.71 -4.48 27.13
C LEU A 383 15.89 -5.44 27.37
N LYS A 384 17.10 -4.93 27.59
CA LYS A 384 18.29 -5.74 27.89
C LYS A 384 18.21 -6.37 29.28
N GLU A 385 17.79 -5.60 30.29
CA GLU A 385 17.57 -6.11 31.65
C GLU A 385 16.48 -7.19 31.69
N LYS A 386 15.36 -6.94 31.00
CA LYS A 386 14.23 -7.87 30.86
C LYS A 386 14.44 -9.02 29.88
N LYS A 387 15.63 -9.15 29.27
CA LYS A 387 16.00 -10.22 28.31
C LYS A 387 15.06 -10.32 27.09
N CYS A 388 14.51 -9.20 26.63
CA CYS A 388 13.58 -9.14 25.49
C CYS A 388 14.25 -9.32 24.11
N PHE A 389 15.56 -9.55 24.07
CA PHE A 389 16.37 -9.74 22.86
C PHE A 389 16.82 -11.20 22.71
N PRO A 390 17.14 -11.67 21.49
CA PRO A 390 17.85 -12.94 21.27
C PRO A 390 19.17 -13.00 22.03
N GLU A 391 19.61 -14.21 22.36
CA GLU A 391 20.91 -14.45 23.01
C GLU A 391 22.07 -13.94 22.15
N GLY A 392 23.12 -13.39 22.78
CA GLY A 392 24.26 -12.79 22.10
C GLY A 392 24.01 -11.41 21.48
N THR A 393 22.81 -10.82 21.61
CA THR A 393 22.51 -9.49 21.04
C THR A 393 23.28 -8.36 21.74
N ASP A 394 24.09 -7.60 20.99
CA ASP A 394 24.50 -6.25 21.42
C ASP A 394 23.36 -5.25 21.22
N MET A 395 22.80 -4.79 22.34
CA MET A 395 21.75 -3.78 22.39
C MET A 395 22.18 -2.44 21.77
N VAL A 396 23.43 -2.01 21.94
CA VAL A 396 23.88 -0.68 21.48
C VAL A 396 23.99 -0.65 19.96
N GLY A 397 24.63 -1.65 19.36
CA GLY A 397 24.62 -1.85 17.91
C GLY A 397 23.21 -2.01 17.33
N ILE A 398 22.28 -2.67 18.03
CA ILE A 398 20.88 -2.76 17.59
C ILE A 398 20.14 -1.42 17.66
N LEU A 399 20.48 -0.52 18.61
CA LEU A 399 19.95 0.85 18.62
C LEU A 399 20.51 1.68 17.46
N ASP A 400 21.82 1.64 17.19
CA ASP A 400 22.39 2.33 16.03
C ASP A 400 21.76 1.85 14.72
N PHE A 401 21.56 0.53 14.54
CA PHE A 401 20.84 -0.02 13.40
C PHE A 401 19.35 0.40 13.36
N TYR A 402 18.69 0.53 14.51
CA TYR A 402 17.32 1.06 14.60
C TYR A 402 17.25 2.51 14.10
N PHE A 403 18.21 3.37 14.49
CA PHE A 403 18.29 4.76 14.03
C PHE A 403 18.61 4.85 12.53
N GLN A 404 19.49 3.98 12.01
CA GLN A 404 19.75 3.87 10.57
C GLN A 404 18.47 3.57 9.78
N LEU A 405 17.69 2.57 10.22
CA LEU A 405 16.44 2.18 9.53
C LEU A 405 15.36 3.27 9.56
N CYS A 406 15.25 4.04 10.65
CA CYS A 406 14.33 5.20 10.70
C CYS A 406 14.75 6.35 9.76
N SER A 407 16.03 6.39 9.38
CA SER A 407 16.64 7.43 8.53
C SER A 407 16.76 7.04 7.05
N ILE A 408 16.17 5.91 6.64
CA ILE A 408 15.98 5.55 5.23
C ILE A 408 15.05 6.57 4.58
N GLU A 409 15.42 7.06 3.39
CA GLU A 409 14.66 8.07 2.64
C GLU A 409 13.83 7.43 1.52
N VAL A 410 12.65 7.98 1.26
CA VAL A 410 11.75 7.60 0.16
C VAL A 410 11.11 8.84 -0.46
N THR A 411 10.52 8.68 -1.63
CA THR A 411 9.56 9.62 -2.22
C THR A 411 8.13 9.12 -2.02
N CYS A 412 7.11 9.94 -2.25
CA CYS A 412 5.72 9.43 -2.26
C CYS A 412 5.52 8.41 -3.38
N GLU A 413 6.12 8.66 -4.54
CA GLU A 413 6.01 7.77 -5.71
C GLU A 413 6.50 6.35 -5.39
N SER A 414 7.67 6.21 -4.77
CA SER A 414 8.29 4.94 -4.40
C SER A 414 7.60 4.27 -3.21
N ALA A 415 7.28 5.02 -2.16
CA ALA A 415 6.58 4.48 -0.99
C ALA A 415 5.14 4.02 -1.30
N SER A 416 4.48 4.59 -2.32
CA SER A 416 3.19 4.07 -2.80
C SER A 416 3.33 2.68 -3.41
N VAL A 417 4.46 2.36 -4.07
CA VAL A 417 4.75 1.00 -4.59
C VAL A 417 5.07 0.04 -3.45
N MET A 418 5.77 0.47 -2.39
CA MET A 418 5.97 -0.33 -1.17
C MET A 418 4.63 -0.69 -0.51
N ALA A 419 3.73 0.29 -0.35
CA ALA A 419 2.38 0.06 0.15
C ALA A 419 1.57 -0.88 -0.78
N ALA A 420 1.75 -0.77 -2.09
CA ALA A 420 1.03 -1.59 -3.06
C ALA A 420 1.54 -3.04 -3.12
N THR A 421 2.83 -3.26 -2.82
CA THR A 421 3.38 -4.60 -2.58
C THR A 421 2.71 -5.28 -1.37
N LEU A 422 2.39 -4.52 -0.32
CA LEU A 422 1.56 -5.03 0.79
C LEU A 422 0.08 -5.21 0.39
N ALA A 423 -0.48 -4.32 -0.43
CA ALA A 423 -1.83 -4.48 -0.97
C ALA A 423 -1.99 -5.75 -1.82
N ASN A 424 -0.93 -6.14 -2.54
CA ASN A 424 -0.85 -7.24 -3.49
C ASN A 424 -0.27 -8.53 -2.88
N GLY A 425 -0.52 -8.79 -1.59
CA GLY A 425 -0.15 -10.05 -0.92
C GLY A 425 1.35 -10.36 -0.85
N GLY A 426 2.23 -9.38 -1.12
CA GLY A 426 3.68 -9.53 -1.12
C GLY A 426 4.34 -9.55 -2.50
N PHE A 427 3.57 -9.41 -3.58
CA PHE A 427 4.08 -9.31 -4.94
C PHE A 427 4.22 -7.83 -5.35
N CYS A 428 5.39 -7.41 -5.82
CA CYS A 428 5.58 -6.02 -6.24
C CYS A 428 4.78 -5.75 -7.53
N PRO A 429 3.83 -4.79 -7.54
CA PRO A 429 2.87 -4.65 -8.63
C PRO A 429 3.51 -4.26 -9.96
N ILE A 430 4.62 -3.53 -9.94
CA ILE A 430 5.33 -3.05 -11.14
C ILE A 430 6.49 -3.96 -11.59
N THR A 431 6.74 -5.10 -10.94
CA THR A 431 7.75 -6.08 -11.39
C THR A 431 7.22 -7.52 -11.48
N GLY A 432 6.18 -7.86 -10.72
CA GLY A 432 5.71 -9.23 -10.55
C GLY A 432 6.58 -10.09 -9.60
N GLU A 433 7.65 -9.53 -9.01
CA GLU A 433 8.48 -10.26 -8.06
C GLU A 433 7.72 -10.52 -6.75
N ARG A 434 7.76 -11.76 -6.25
CA ARG A 434 7.33 -12.10 -4.90
C ARG A 434 8.40 -11.65 -3.90
N VAL A 435 8.16 -10.51 -3.24
CA VAL A 435 9.10 -9.90 -2.29
C VAL A 435 8.89 -10.41 -0.85
N LEU A 436 7.65 -10.74 -0.48
CA LEU A 436 7.28 -11.15 0.88
C LEU A 436 6.43 -12.43 0.89
N SER A 437 6.33 -13.06 2.06
CA SER A 437 5.35 -14.12 2.31
C SER A 437 3.95 -13.52 2.56
N PRO A 438 2.87 -14.14 2.05
CA PRO A 438 1.50 -13.68 2.32
C PRO A 438 1.14 -13.68 3.82
N GLU A 439 1.79 -14.55 4.62
CA GLU A 439 1.71 -14.55 6.08
C GLU A 439 2.26 -13.26 6.69
N ALA A 440 3.49 -12.87 6.32
CA ALA A 440 4.11 -11.64 6.79
C ALA A 440 3.27 -10.41 6.41
N VAL A 441 2.75 -10.38 5.18
CA VAL A 441 1.90 -9.28 4.69
C VAL A 441 0.59 -9.21 5.47
N ARG A 442 -0.15 -10.32 5.61
CA ARG A 442 -1.39 -10.39 6.39
C ARG A 442 -1.20 -9.86 7.80
N ASN A 443 -0.20 -10.37 8.52
CA ASN A 443 0.05 -9.98 9.91
C ASN A 443 0.44 -8.50 10.01
N THR A 444 1.25 -8.00 9.06
CA THR A 444 1.66 -6.58 8.99
C THR A 444 0.45 -5.67 8.83
N LEU A 445 -0.49 -6.03 7.94
CA LEU A 445 -1.72 -5.27 7.72
C LEU A 445 -2.65 -5.29 8.95
N SER A 446 -2.80 -6.43 9.62
CA SER A 446 -3.56 -6.52 10.89
C SER A 446 -3.00 -5.60 11.98
N LEU A 447 -1.66 -5.54 12.11
CA LEU A 447 -0.99 -4.71 13.11
C LEU A 447 -0.93 -3.22 12.71
N MET A 448 -0.91 -2.91 11.41
CA MET A 448 -1.09 -1.54 10.90
C MET A 448 -2.51 -1.03 11.19
N HIS A 449 -3.53 -1.87 11.01
CA HIS A 449 -4.92 -1.51 11.31
C HIS A 449 -5.13 -1.20 12.81
N SER A 450 -4.63 -2.04 13.72
CA SER A 450 -4.87 -1.85 15.17
C SER A 450 -3.89 -0.92 15.89
N CYS A 451 -2.64 -0.77 15.39
CA CYS A 451 -1.54 -0.10 16.11
C CYS A 451 -0.80 0.97 15.29
N GLY A 452 -1.26 1.30 14.09
CA GLY A 452 -0.48 2.04 13.10
C GLY A 452 -0.33 3.56 13.30
N MET A 453 -1.30 4.21 13.96
CA MET A 453 -1.49 5.67 13.94
C MET A 453 -1.29 6.31 15.33
N TYR A 454 -0.36 5.75 16.11
CA TYR A 454 -0.09 6.14 17.50
C TYR A 454 -1.37 6.06 18.36
N ASP A 455 -1.61 7.03 19.25
CA ASP A 455 -2.81 7.08 20.08
C ASP A 455 -4.12 7.22 19.27
N PHE A 456 -4.03 7.62 17.99
CA PHE A 456 -5.18 7.71 17.08
C PHE A 456 -5.58 6.35 16.47
N SER A 457 -4.79 5.27 16.67
CA SER A 457 -5.00 3.98 15.96
C SER A 457 -6.43 3.43 16.08
N GLY A 458 -7.03 3.45 17.28
CA GLY A 458 -8.41 2.98 17.46
C GLY A 458 -9.47 3.84 16.77
N GLN A 459 -9.27 5.16 16.74
CA GLN A 459 -10.16 6.10 16.04
C GLN A 459 -10.02 5.96 14.52
N PHE A 460 -8.79 5.79 14.02
CA PHE A 460 -8.50 5.53 12.61
C PHE A 460 -9.08 4.18 12.16
N ALA A 461 -8.92 3.11 12.96
CA ALA A 461 -9.50 1.80 12.68
C ALA A 461 -11.04 1.82 12.65
N PHE A 462 -11.68 2.66 13.47
CA PHE A 462 -13.14 2.80 13.51
C PHE A 462 -13.69 3.67 12.37
N HIS A 463 -13.10 4.85 12.13
CA HIS A 463 -13.62 5.83 11.16
C HIS A 463 -13.04 5.71 9.74
N VAL A 464 -11.79 5.30 9.59
CA VAL A 464 -11.14 5.10 8.28
C VAL A 464 -11.10 3.60 7.92
N GLY A 465 -10.86 2.73 8.89
CA GLY A 465 -10.93 1.29 8.69
C GLY A 465 -9.87 0.70 7.76
N LEU A 466 -8.79 1.43 7.47
CA LEU A 466 -7.70 0.97 6.59
C LEU A 466 -6.42 0.66 7.39
N PRO A 467 -5.62 -0.34 6.99
CA PRO A 467 -4.25 -0.49 7.47
C PRO A 467 -3.38 0.72 7.08
N ALA A 468 -2.82 1.41 8.07
CA ALA A 468 -1.93 2.55 7.85
C ALA A 468 -0.73 2.55 8.82
N LYS A 469 0.30 3.35 8.53
CA LYS A 469 1.36 3.70 9.47
C LYS A 469 1.81 5.14 9.26
N SER A 470 1.75 5.95 10.31
CA SER A 470 2.32 7.32 10.30
C SER A 470 3.79 7.35 10.73
N GLY A 471 4.53 8.35 10.23
CA GLY A 471 5.90 8.68 10.62
C GLY A 471 6.07 10.19 10.85
N VAL A 472 6.89 10.55 11.85
CA VAL A 472 7.07 11.93 12.34
C VAL A 472 7.72 12.91 11.33
N ALA A 473 8.16 12.43 10.17
CA ALA A 473 8.48 13.29 9.02
C ALA A 473 7.23 13.81 8.27
N GLY A 474 6.01 13.48 8.72
CA GLY A 474 4.75 13.86 8.08
C GLY A 474 4.22 12.84 7.08
N GLY A 475 4.79 11.62 7.03
CA GLY A 475 4.37 10.56 6.12
C GLY A 475 3.25 9.70 6.71
N ILE A 476 2.36 9.20 5.84
CA ILE A 476 1.38 8.14 6.14
C ILE A 476 1.43 7.11 5.01
N LEU A 477 1.98 5.93 5.31
CA LEU A 477 1.91 4.75 4.47
C LEU A 477 0.51 4.14 4.63
N LEU A 478 -0.29 4.07 3.57
CA LEU A 478 -1.69 3.63 3.60
C LEU A 478 -1.90 2.47 2.63
N VAL A 479 -2.65 1.43 3.04
CA VAL A 479 -2.95 0.27 2.21
C VAL A 479 -4.45 0.05 2.12
N VAL A 480 -4.95 -0.14 0.89
CA VAL A 480 -6.29 -0.67 0.60
C VAL A 480 -6.09 -2.10 0.06
N PRO A 481 -6.25 -3.14 0.90
CA PRO A 481 -5.89 -4.51 0.52
C PRO A 481 -6.59 -4.99 -0.75
N ASN A 482 -5.85 -5.66 -1.63
CA ASN A 482 -6.29 -6.11 -2.95
C ASN A 482 -6.72 -5.00 -3.93
N VAL A 483 -6.44 -3.72 -3.64
CA VAL A 483 -6.77 -2.59 -4.54
C VAL A 483 -5.55 -1.71 -4.80
N MET A 484 -4.98 -1.06 -3.78
CA MET A 484 -3.88 -0.11 -3.95
C MET A 484 -3.08 0.15 -2.67
N GLY A 485 -1.84 0.60 -2.85
CA GLY A 485 -1.07 1.29 -1.83
C GLY A 485 -0.98 2.78 -2.11
N MET A 486 -0.85 3.57 -1.06
CA MET A 486 -0.71 5.03 -1.14
C MET A 486 0.34 5.53 -0.16
N MET A 487 0.96 6.66 -0.49
CA MET A 487 1.72 7.49 0.45
C MET A 487 1.18 8.91 0.41
N CYS A 488 0.82 9.43 1.58
CA CYS A 488 0.47 10.83 1.80
C CYS A 488 1.60 11.48 2.63
N TRP A 489 2.12 12.63 2.22
CA TRP A 489 3.20 13.32 2.93
C TRP A 489 2.95 14.81 3.09
N SER A 490 2.89 15.27 4.33
CA SER A 490 2.79 16.68 4.73
C SER A 490 3.46 16.85 6.10
N PRO A 491 4.59 17.59 6.21
CA PRO A 491 5.38 17.70 7.44
C PRO A 491 4.64 18.18 8.72
N PRO A 492 3.60 19.04 8.66
CA PRO A 492 2.82 19.42 9.83
C PRO A 492 2.06 18.25 10.47
N LEU A 493 2.38 17.97 11.73
CA LEU A 493 1.76 16.95 12.57
C LEU A 493 0.66 17.52 13.46
N ASP A 494 -0.32 16.68 13.81
CA ASP A 494 -1.31 16.91 14.84
C ASP A 494 -0.74 16.70 16.27
N LYS A 495 -1.60 16.80 17.28
CA LYS A 495 -1.24 16.60 18.70
C LYS A 495 -0.97 15.13 19.07
N MET A 496 -1.16 14.18 18.16
CA MET A 496 -0.91 12.75 18.34
C MET A 496 0.30 12.24 17.52
N GLY A 497 0.91 13.11 16.69
CA GLY A 497 2.06 12.80 15.85
C GLY A 497 1.74 12.35 14.42
N ASN A 498 0.48 12.50 13.96
CA ASN A 498 0.05 12.14 12.61
C ASN A 498 -0.02 13.37 11.68
N SER A 499 0.23 13.22 10.38
CA SER A 499 0.16 14.33 9.42
C SER A 499 -1.26 14.88 9.26
N VAL A 500 -1.45 16.20 9.40
CA VAL A 500 -2.78 16.83 9.39
C VAL A 500 -3.48 16.67 8.03
N LYS A 501 -2.83 17.07 6.93
CA LYS A 501 -3.38 16.92 5.56
C LYS A 501 -3.57 15.44 5.23
N GLY A 502 -2.64 14.57 5.65
CA GLY A 502 -2.71 13.12 5.45
C GLY A 502 -3.92 12.47 6.12
N ILE A 503 -4.21 12.79 7.39
CA ILE A 503 -5.40 12.28 8.09
C ILE A 503 -6.69 12.78 7.43
N HIS A 504 -6.78 14.06 7.05
CA HIS A 504 -7.94 14.62 6.35
C HIS A 504 -8.23 13.87 5.05
N PHE A 505 -7.21 13.68 4.21
CA PHE A 505 -7.29 12.92 2.97
C PHE A 505 -7.79 11.49 3.20
N CYS A 506 -7.28 10.79 4.23
CA CYS A 506 -7.72 9.43 4.56
C CYS A 506 -9.22 9.37 4.93
N HIS A 507 -9.73 10.35 5.67
CA HIS A 507 -11.15 10.42 6.04
C HIS A 507 -12.05 10.74 4.84
N GLU A 508 -11.70 11.70 3.99
CA GLU A 508 -12.50 12.01 2.81
C GLU A 508 -12.48 10.85 1.78
N LEU A 509 -11.34 10.18 1.60
CA LEU A 509 -11.20 9.02 0.70
C LEU A 509 -12.22 7.91 1.01
N VAL A 510 -12.40 7.54 2.30
CA VAL A 510 -13.37 6.50 2.69
C VAL A 510 -14.79 7.03 2.88
N SER A 511 -14.97 8.36 2.91
CA SER A 511 -16.29 8.99 2.87
C SER A 511 -16.84 8.97 1.44
N LEU A 512 -15.96 9.15 0.44
CA LEU A 512 -16.28 9.07 -0.98
C LEU A 512 -16.37 7.62 -1.47
N CYS A 513 -15.38 6.76 -1.17
CA CYS A 513 -15.24 5.43 -1.75
C CYS A 513 -15.52 4.31 -0.73
N ASN A 514 -16.06 3.17 -1.19
CA ASN A 514 -16.36 1.98 -0.38
C ASN A 514 -15.11 1.14 -0.02
N PHE A 515 -14.08 1.82 0.50
CA PHE A 515 -12.77 1.25 0.85
C PHE A 515 -12.58 0.94 2.34
N HIS A 516 -13.49 1.33 3.23
CA HIS A 516 -13.40 0.94 4.64
C HIS A 516 -13.42 -0.60 4.73
N ASN A 517 -12.57 -1.22 5.55
CA ASN A 517 -12.44 -2.69 5.58
C ASN A 517 -13.73 -3.43 5.98
N TYR A 518 -14.74 -2.71 6.50
CA TYR A 518 -16.06 -3.23 6.83
C TYR A 518 -17.21 -2.58 6.01
N ASP A 519 -16.92 -1.84 4.94
CA ASP A 519 -17.92 -1.44 3.94
C ASP A 519 -18.46 -2.68 3.18
N ASN A 520 -19.73 -2.63 2.78
CA ASN A 520 -20.36 -3.73 2.04
C ASN A 520 -20.19 -3.57 0.52
N LEU A 521 -19.53 -4.52 -0.15
CA LEU A 521 -19.26 -4.47 -1.60
C LEU A 521 -20.48 -4.56 -2.53
N ARG A 522 -21.70 -4.79 -2.01
CA ARG A 522 -22.97 -4.84 -2.76
C ARG A 522 -23.94 -3.71 -2.38
N HIS A 523 -23.85 -3.18 -1.17
CA HIS A 523 -24.85 -2.27 -0.58
C HIS A 523 -24.20 -1.03 0.08
N PHE A 524 -23.34 -0.32 -0.66
CA PHE A 524 -22.49 0.78 -0.17
C PHE A 524 -23.13 2.19 -0.24
N ALA A 525 -24.44 2.28 0.02
CA ALA A 525 -25.20 3.53 0.15
C ALA A 525 -25.00 4.55 -1.00
N LYS A 526 -24.31 5.66 -0.74
CA LYS A 526 -23.99 6.74 -1.72
C LYS A 526 -22.50 6.83 -2.05
N LYS A 527 -21.68 5.85 -1.63
CA LYS A 527 -20.24 5.82 -1.94
C LYS A 527 -20.01 5.39 -3.39
N LEU A 528 -18.86 5.75 -3.94
CA LEU A 528 -18.34 5.21 -5.19
C LEU A 528 -17.67 3.85 -4.95
N ASP A 529 -17.67 2.99 -5.97
CA ASP A 529 -16.82 1.79 -6.01
C ASP A 529 -15.94 1.79 -7.26
N PRO A 530 -14.69 2.29 -7.17
CA PRO A 530 -13.77 2.36 -8.31
C PRO A 530 -13.43 1.02 -8.97
N ARG A 531 -13.81 -0.13 -8.36
CA ARG A 531 -13.65 -1.48 -8.95
C ARG A 531 -14.69 -1.81 -10.02
N ARG A 532 -15.67 -0.94 -10.25
CA ARG A 532 -16.79 -1.15 -11.19
C ARG A 532 -16.75 -0.10 -12.30
N GLU A 533 -17.08 -0.51 -13.53
CA GLU A 533 -17.36 0.46 -14.60
C GLU A 533 -18.62 1.27 -14.25
N GLY A 534 -18.58 2.59 -14.45
CA GLY A 534 -19.69 3.48 -14.11
C GLY A 534 -19.93 3.63 -12.61
N GLY A 535 -18.86 3.80 -11.81
CA GLY A 535 -18.94 3.91 -10.33
C GLY A 535 -19.84 5.04 -9.78
N ASP A 536 -20.27 6.01 -10.59
CA ASP A 536 -21.29 7.03 -10.26
C ASP A 536 -22.73 6.51 -10.46
N GLN A 537 -22.93 5.21 -10.72
CA GLN A 537 -24.22 4.52 -10.54
C GLN A 537 -24.58 4.46 -9.06
N ARG A 538 -25.00 5.62 -8.54
CA ARG A 538 -25.72 5.74 -7.27
C ARG A 538 -26.88 4.77 -7.31
N HIS A 539 -26.87 3.74 -6.46
CA HIS A 539 -28.02 2.89 -6.27
C HIS A 539 -29.15 3.69 -5.61
N SER A 540 -29.87 4.41 -6.46
CA SER A 540 -31.22 4.88 -6.19
C SER A 540 -32.05 3.64 -5.89
N PHE A 541 -32.24 3.38 -4.60
CA PHE A 541 -33.37 2.59 -4.14
C PHE A 541 -34.63 3.37 -4.52
N GLY A 542 -35.11 3.15 -5.75
CA GLY A 542 -36.54 3.15 -5.99
C GLY A 542 -37.20 2.21 -4.98
N PRO A 543 -38.50 2.40 -4.66
CA PRO A 543 -39.20 1.52 -3.74
C PRO A 543 -38.96 0.06 -4.17
N LEU A 544 -38.51 -0.77 -3.23
CA LEU A 544 -38.15 -2.17 -3.50
C LEU A 544 -39.34 -2.85 -4.19
N ASP A 545 -39.15 -3.14 -5.48
CA ASP A 545 -40.24 -3.65 -6.30
C ASP A 545 -40.67 -5.02 -5.78
N TYR A 546 -41.94 -5.07 -5.38
CA TYR A 546 -42.55 -6.27 -4.83
C TYR A 546 -42.71 -7.34 -5.92
N GLU A 547 -42.90 -6.95 -7.19
CA GLU A 547 -42.98 -7.89 -8.31
C GLU A 547 -41.62 -8.55 -8.56
N SER A 548 -40.52 -7.78 -8.60
CA SER A 548 -39.15 -8.31 -8.70
C SER A 548 -38.82 -9.29 -7.58
N LEU A 549 -39.19 -8.98 -6.33
CA LEU A 549 -39.00 -9.90 -5.19
C LEU A 549 -39.89 -11.14 -5.29
N GLN A 550 -41.16 -11.00 -5.70
CA GLN A 550 -42.02 -12.15 -5.99
C GLN A 550 -41.45 -13.01 -7.13
N HIS A 551 -40.86 -12.41 -8.16
CA HIS A 551 -40.30 -13.15 -9.29
C HIS A 551 -39.03 -13.93 -8.92
N GLU A 552 -38.18 -13.40 -8.04
CA GLU A 552 -37.00 -14.13 -7.51
C GLU A 552 -37.37 -15.21 -6.47
N LEU A 553 -38.55 -15.11 -5.85
CA LEU A 553 -39.09 -16.09 -4.90
C LEU A 553 -39.89 -17.20 -5.62
N ALA A 554 -40.73 -16.86 -6.60
CA ALA A 554 -41.49 -17.81 -7.41
C ALA A 554 -40.56 -18.76 -8.20
N LEU A 555 -39.40 -18.27 -8.66
CA LEU A 555 -38.34 -19.09 -9.24
C LEU A 555 -37.67 -20.08 -8.25
N LYS A 556 -38.00 -20.01 -6.95
CA LYS A 556 -37.49 -20.92 -5.91
C LYS A 556 -38.58 -21.82 -5.30
N GLU A 557 -39.87 -21.49 -5.45
CA GLU A 557 -40.98 -22.36 -5.03
C GLU A 557 -41.01 -23.70 -5.79
N THR A 558 -40.47 -23.74 -7.01
CA THR A 558 -40.37 -24.94 -7.86
C THR A 558 -39.44 -26.03 -7.33
N VAL A 559 -38.54 -25.73 -6.38
CA VAL A 559 -37.49 -26.65 -5.90
C VAL A 559 -37.81 -27.28 -4.54
N TRP A 560 -38.74 -26.69 -3.77
CA TRP A 560 -38.95 -27.02 -2.35
C TRP A 560 -40.41 -27.33 -2.03
N LYS A 561 -40.78 -28.61 -2.10
CA LYS A 561 -42.10 -29.06 -1.61
C LYS A 561 -42.09 -29.16 -0.08
N LYS A 562 -43.10 -28.57 0.54
CA LYS A 562 -43.49 -28.84 1.93
C LYS A 562 -43.98 -30.29 2.02
N VAL A 563 -43.42 -31.07 2.95
CA VAL A 563 -43.79 -32.48 3.13
C VAL A 563 -44.55 -32.64 4.45
N SER A 564 -45.61 -33.45 4.44
CA SER A 564 -46.32 -33.84 5.66
C SER A 564 -45.42 -34.72 6.56
N PRO A 565 -45.42 -34.54 7.89
CA PRO A 565 -44.74 -35.48 8.78
C PRO A 565 -45.38 -36.87 8.65
N GLU A 566 -44.55 -37.91 8.54
CA GLU A 566 -44.98 -39.30 8.30
C GLU A 566 -45.40 -40.03 9.60
N SER A 567 -45.45 -39.34 10.75
CA SER A 567 -45.91 -39.84 12.04
C SER A 567 -46.73 -38.80 12.81
N ASN A 568 -47.79 -39.25 13.48
CA ASN A 568 -48.86 -38.39 13.99
C ASN A 568 -48.64 -37.89 15.44
N GLU A 569 -47.40 -37.92 15.95
CA GLU A 569 -47.07 -37.68 17.37
C GLU A 569 -46.17 -36.45 17.62
N ASP A 570 -45.72 -35.74 16.57
CA ASP A 570 -44.87 -34.56 16.72
C ASP A 570 -45.71 -33.26 16.78
N ILE A 571 -45.87 -32.71 17.99
CA ILE A 571 -46.67 -31.49 18.27
C ILE A 571 -45.84 -30.20 18.10
N SER A 572 -44.67 -30.28 17.45
CA SER A 572 -43.87 -29.08 17.12
C SER A 572 -44.41 -28.37 15.88
N THR A 573 -44.39 -27.03 15.88
CA THR A 573 -44.82 -26.19 14.73
C THR A 573 -43.76 -26.13 13.61
N THR A 574 -43.06 -27.25 13.38
CA THR A 574 -41.88 -27.35 12.52
C THR A 574 -42.28 -27.71 11.09
N VAL A 575 -42.22 -26.75 10.17
CA VAL A 575 -42.53 -27.01 8.75
C VAL A 575 -41.30 -27.58 8.05
N VAL A 576 -41.39 -28.84 7.62
CA VAL A 576 -40.32 -29.53 6.88
C VAL A 576 -40.51 -29.37 5.38
N TYR A 577 -39.43 -29.00 4.68
CA TYR A 577 -39.35 -28.93 3.22
C TYR A 577 -38.32 -29.95 2.74
N ARG A 578 -38.62 -30.64 1.63
CA ARG A 578 -37.70 -31.56 0.95
C ARG A 578 -37.33 -30.96 -0.40
N MET A 579 -36.02 -30.91 -0.67
CA MET A 579 -35.50 -30.58 -2.00
C MET A 579 -35.68 -31.82 -2.89
N GLU A 580 -36.30 -31.68 -4.06
CA GLU A 580 -36.26 -32.74 -5.08
C GLU A 580 -34.95 -32.62 -5.88
N GLY A 581 -34.36 -33.76 -6.24
CA GLY A 581 -33.03 -33.79 -6.84
C GLY A 581 -33.01 -33.20 -8.26
N LEU A 582 -32.01 -32.35 -8.53
CA LEU A 582 -31.69 -31.91 -9.89
C LEU A 582 -31.29 -33.13 -10.73
N GLY A 583 -32.14 -33.51 -11.67
CA GLY A 583 -31.84 -34.58 -12.63
C GLY A 583 -30.77 -34.15 -13.62
N GLU A 584 -29.81 -35.03 -13.91
CA GLU A 584 -28.73 -34.78 -14.86
C GLU A 584 -29.27 -34.73 -16.30
N GLN A 585 -29.34 -33.52 -16.90
CA GLN A 585 -29.44 -33.35 -18.35
C GLN A 585 -28.63 -32.12 -18.81
N ASN A 586 -27.49 -32.40 -19.46
CA ASN A 586 -26.65 -31.58 -20.36
C ASN A 586 -26.65 -30.05 -20.16
#